data_AF-A0A1Q4Z9L7-F1
#
_entry.id   AF-A0A1Q4Z9L7-F1
#
_cell.length_a   1.000
_cell.length_b   1.000
_cell.length_c   1.000
_cell.angle_alpha   90.00
_cell.angle_beta   90.00
_cell.angle_gamma   90.00
#
_symmetry.space_group_name_H-M   'P 1'
#
loop_
_entity.id
_entity.type
_entity.pdbx_description
1 polymer ?
#
loop_
_entity_poly.entity_id
_entity_poly.type
_entity_poly.pdbx_seq_one_letter_code
_entity_poly.pdbx_strand_id
1 'polypeptide(L)'
;MSGLRLRGLLARIWTPVAVKERRRQGVSAAGLASGAVSGAVCGSEPVNGYQVLEQVVQLPVSTWRYHWDPPHVRHLGPMAQDWWKAFKVGENDRTICCTDANGVALVAIQALHRELTELRSEVAALRAQAPQHTAPTPAEPDPTPRPRAPGVGSSTGSPVE
;
A
#
# COMPACT_ATOMS: atom_id res chain seq x y z
N MET A 1 24.73 -90.73 -34.74
CA MET A 1 26.03 -90.22 -34.23
C MET A 1 26.21 -88.82 -34.78
N SER A 2 26.38 -87.85 -33.87
CA SER A 2 27.02 -86.52 -34.05
C SER A 2 26.42 -85.58 -35.12
N GLY A 3 26.10 -84.32 -34.87
CA GLY A 3 26.41 -83.45 -33.75
C GLY A 3 25.69 -82.12 -33.96
N LEU A 4 25.36 -81.51 -32.83
CA LEU A 4 24.53 -80.33 -32.66
C LEU A 4 25.34 -79.03 -32.88
N ARG A 5 24.59 -77.94 -33.07
CA ARG A 5 24.93 -76.50 -32.97
C ARG A 5 25.31 -75.89 -34.34
N LEU A 6 24.72 -74.77 -34.76
CA LEU A 6 24.81 -73.49 -34.06
C LEU A 6 23.80 -72.44 -34.61
N ARG A 7 23.13 -71.74 -33.69
CA ARG A 7 22.69 -70.32 -33.72
C ARG A 7 21.68 -69.83 -34.77
N GLY A 8 20.52 -69.42 -34.26
CA GLY A 8 19.63 -68.44 -34.88
C GLY A 8 18.82 -67.71 -33.80
N LEU A 9 19.47 -66.86 -33.02
CA LEU A 9 18.79 -65.93 -32.11
C LEU A 9 18.18 -64.80 -32.95
N LEU A 10 16.85 -64.77 -33.08
CA LEU A 10 16.15 -63.53 -33.44
C LEU A 10 15.57 -62.95 -32.16
N ALA A 11 16.40 -62.16 -31.49
CA ALA A 11 16.01 -61.33 -30.36
C ALA A 11 14.93 -60.35 -30.81
N ARG A 12 13.79 -60.40 -30.10
CA ARG A 12 12.66 -59.50 -30.24
C ARG A 12 13.16 -58.06 -30.08
N ILE A 13 12.93 -57.24 -31.10
CA ILE A 13 13.25 -55.82 -31.10
C ILE A 13 12.25 -55.15 -30.15
N TRP A 14 12.65 -55.00 -28.88
CA TRP A 14 11.95 -54.12 -27.95
C TRP A 14 12.61 -52.74 -28.05
N THR A 15 12.05 -51.86 -28.88
CA THR A 15 12.33 -50.43 -28.77
C THR A 15 11.51 -49.87 -27.61
N PRO A 16 12.12 -49.36 -26.53
CA PRO A 16 11.35 -48.58 -25.58
C PRO A 16 10.95 -47.29 -26.30
N VAL A 17 9.65 -47.07 -26.48
CA VAL A 17 9.12 -45.74 -26.80
C VAL A 17 9.44 -44.89 -25.59
N ALA A 18 10.47 -44.05 -25.69
CA ALA A 18 10.74 -43.03 -24.71
C ALA A 18 9.52 -42.10 -24.67
N VAL A 19 8.72 -42.22 -23.61
CA VAL A 19 7.71 -41.21 -23.28
C VAL A 19 8.50 -39.97 -22.90
N LYS A 20 8.72 -39.10 -23.88
CA LYS A 20 9.19 -37.75 -23.62
C LYS A 20 8.06 -37.09 -22.84
N GLU A 21 8.20 -37.04 -21.52
CA GLU A 21 7.34 -36.29 -20.63
C GLU A 21 7.29 -34.87 -21.19
N ARG A 22 6.26 -34.59 -21.97
CA ARG A 22 6.04 -33.27 -22.54
C ARG A 22 5.63 -32.47 -21.33
N ARG A 23 6.62 -31.84 -20.67
CA ARG A 23 6.41 -30.83 -19.63
C ARG A 23 5.27 -30.00 -20.17
N ARG A 24 4.09 -30.12 -19.56
CA ARG A 24 2.97 -29.25 -19.89
C ARG A 24 3.49 -27.87 -19.54
N GLN A 25 3.99 -27.16 -20.53
CA GLN A 25 3.95 -25.71 -20.52
C GLN A 25 2.45 -25.42 -20.55
N GLY A 26 1.85 -25.45 -19.36
CA GLY A 26 0.55 -24.84 -19.16
C GLY A 26 0.75 -23.41 -19.59
N VAL A 27 0.18 -23.07 -20.74
CA VAL A 27 -0.04 -21.68 -21.12
C VAL A 27 -0.96 -21.15 -20.03
N SER A 28 -0.37 -20.56 -18.98
CA SER A 28 -1.13 -19.93 -17.92
C SER A 28 -1.69 -18.64 -18.50
N ALA A 29 -3.00 -18.45 -18.31
CA ALA A 29 -3.74 -17.30 -18.81
C ALA A 29 -3.00 -15.99 -18.51
N ALA A 30 -2.81 -15.17 -19.56
CA ALA A 30 -2.47 -13.75 -19.50
C ALA A 30 -1.49 -13.32 -18.39
N GLY A 31 -0.19 -13.58 -18.58
CA GLY A 31 0.92 -12.66 -18.24
C GLY A 31 0.89 -11.84 -16.93
N LEU A 32 0.44 -12.39 -15.79
CA LEU A 32 0.43 -11.67 -14.50
C LEU A 32 1.23 -12.37 -13.37
N ALA A 33 1.87 -13.51 -13.65
CA ALA A 33 2.66 -14.24 -12.65
C ALA A 33 4.16 -14.06 -12.88
N SER A 34 4.88 -13.55 -11.87
CA SER A 34 6.34 -13.47 -11.87
C SER A 34 6.96 -14.71 -11.22
N GLY A 35 7.94 -15.32 -11.89
CA GLY A 35 8.69 -16.49 -11.40
C GLY A 35 9.95 -16.15 -10.59
N ALA A 36 10.03 -14.93 -10.04
CA ALA A 36 11.20 -14.39 -9.34
C ALA A 36 11.48 -15.08 -7.99
N VAL A 37 11.86 -16.35 -8.02
CA VAL A 37 12.39 -17.10 -6.87
C VAL A 37 13.89 -16.88 -6.74
N SER A 38 14.46 -16.98 -5.53
CA SER A 38 15.88 -16.71 -5.28
C SER A 38 16.85 -17.48 -6.19
N GLY A 39 16.50 -18.70 -6.63
CA GLY A 39 17.31 -19.49 -7.57
C GLY A 39 17.16 -19.10 -9.05
N ALA A 40 16.21 -18.23 -9.37
CA ALA A 40 15.92 -17.73 -10.72
C ALA A 40 16.30 -16.25 -10.92
N VAL A 41 16.71 -15.56 -9.85
CA VAL A 41 17.17 -14.16 -9.88
C VAL A 41 18.60 -14.05 -9.36
N CYS A 42 19.34 -13.06 -9.83
CA CYS A 42 20.68 -12.75 -9.35
C CYS A 42 20.73 -11.31 -8.84
N GLY A 43 21.56 -11.04 -7.82
CA GLY A 43 21.84 -9.67 -7.35
C GLY A 43 20.66 -8.97 -6.68
N SER A 44 20.18 -9.50 -5.55
CA SER A 44 19.16 -8.83 -4.73
C SER A 44 19.82 -7.87 -3.75
N GLU A 45 19.63 -6.57 -3.94
CA GLU A 45 20.10 -5.53 -3.03
C GLU A 45 18.91 -4.86 -2.33
N PRO A 46 19.05 -4.47 -1.04
CA PRO A 46 18.01 -3.72 -0.35
C PRO A 46 17.84 -2.33 -0.96
N VAL A 47 16.61 -1.84 -0.97
CA VAL A 47 16.26 -0.49 -1.44
C VAL A 47 15.88 0.42 -0.28
N ASN A 48 16.15 1.71 -0.40
CA ASN A 48 15.65 2.71 0.55
C ASN A 48 14.19 3.04 0.21
N GLY A 49 13.26 2.57 1.05
CA GLY A 49 11.83 2.75 0.83
C GLY A 49 11.37 4.21 0.85
N TYR A 50 11.99 5.08 1.66
CA TYR A 50 11.62 6.49 1.74
C TYR A 50 12.00 7.24 0.46
N GLN A 51 13.15 6.91 -0.14
CA GLN A 51 13.53 7.47 -1.46
C GLN A 51 12.58 7.01 -2.57
N VAL A 52 12.16 5.75 -2.54
CA VAL A 52 11.16 5.25 -3.50
C VAL A 52 9.83 5.96 -3.32
N LEU A 53 9.38 6.15 -2.08
CA LEU A 53 8.15 6.89 -1.77
C LEU A 53 8.24 8.34 -2.27
N GLU A 54 9.35 9.04 -2.03
CA GLU A 54 9.57 10.40 -2.51
C GLU A 54 9.45 10.48 -4.05
N GLN A 55 10.06 9.54 -4.77
CA GLN A 55 9.93 9.49 -6.23
C GLN A 55 8.50 9.20 -6.68
N VAL A 56 7.78 8.31 -6.00
CA VAL A 56 6.36 8.03 -6.27
C VAL A 56 5.49 9.27 -6.06
N VAL A 57 5.73 10.04 -5.00
CA VAL A 57 4.98 11.28 -4.72
C VAL A 57 5.21 12.34 -5.79
N GLN A 58 6.42 12.41 -6.36
CA GLN A 58 6.75 13.35 -7.42
C GLN A 58 6.32 12.88 -8.82
N LEU A 59 5.95 11.61 -8.96
CA LEU A 59 5.67 11.01 -10.26
C LEU A 59 4.37 11.57 -10.87
N PRO A 60 4.41 12.16 -12.08
CA PRO A 60 3.19 12.61 -12.74
C PRO A 60 2.26 11.45 -13.05
N VAL A 61 1.01 11.52 -12.56
CA VAL A 61 -0.05 10.55 -12.85
C VAL A 61 -1.17 11.25 -13.60
N SER A 62 -1.61 10.63 -14.69
CA SER A 62 -2.71 11.15 -15.51
C SER A 62 -3.64 10.02 -15.94
N THR A 63 -4.82 10.38 -16.43
CA THR A 63 -5.64 9.44 -17.20
C THR A 63 -5.34 9.60 -18.67
N TRP A 64 -5.25 8.48 -19.37
CA TRP A 64 -4.91 8.46 -20.79
C TRP A 64 -5.57 7.26 -21.48
N ARG A 65 -5.47 7.19 -22.80
CA ARG A 65 -5.90 6.04 -23.59
C ARG A 65 -4.89 5.79 -24.71
N TYR A 66 -4.76 4.57 -25.17
CA TYR A 66 -4.04 4.34 -26.41
C TYR A 66 -4.83 4.87 -27.60
N HIS A 67 -4.14 5.17 -28.70
CA HIS A 67 -4.79 5.61 -29.94
C HIS A 67 -5.79 4.58 -30.48
N TRP A 68 -5.49 3.28 -30.29
CA TRP A 68 -6.33 2.15 -30.69
C TRP A 68 -7.41 1.78 -29.67
N ASP A 69 -7.42 2.37 -28.48
CA ASP A 69 -8.46 2.09 -27.49
C ASP A 69 -9.79 2.75 -27.90
N PRO A 70 -10.93 2.10 -27.60
CA PRO A 70 -12.25 2.73 -27.73
C PRO A 70 -12.32 4.08 -26.98
N PRO A 71 -13.13 5.05 -27.44
CA PRO A 71 -13.16 6.40 -26.85
C PRO A 71 -13.52 6.46 -25.35
N HIS A 72 -14.18 5.43 -24.81
CA HIS A 72 -14.59 5.34 -23.40
C HIS A 72 -13.54 4.72 -22.48
N VAL A 73 -12.52 4.04 -23.01
CA VAL A 73 -11.48 3.42 -22.20
C VAL A 73 -10.54 4.49 -21.65
N ARG A 74 -10.20 4.37 -20.36
CA ARG A 74 -9.17 5.18 -19.71
C ARG A 74 -8.28 4.28 -18.87
N HIS A 75 -6.99 4.45 -19.04
CA HIS A 75 -5.95 3.94 -18.16
C HIS A 75 -5.56 5.05 -17.19
N LEU A 76 -5.08 4.66 -16.01
CA LEU A 76 -4.58 5.58 -14.98
C LEU A 76 -3.14 5.19 -14.67
N GLY A 77 -2.23 6.14 -14.79
CA GLY A 77 -0.83 5.90 -14.46
C GLY A 77 0.12 6.94 -15.02
N PRO A 78 1.42 6.79 -14.74
CA PRO A 78 2.45 7.62 -15.32
C PRO A 78 2.68 7.28 -16.80
N MET A 79 3.33 8.20 -17.52
CA MET A 79 3.95 7.89 -18.81
C MET A 79 5.23 7.07 -18.58
N ALA A 80 5.57 6.19 -19.53
CA ALA A 80 6.74 5.31 -19.42
C ALA A 80 8.08 6.09 -19.33
N GLN A 81 8.16 7.25 -19.96
CA GLN A 81 9.37 8.09 -19.95
C GLN A 81 9.58 8.74 -18.57
N ASP A 82 8.51 9.22 -17.94
CA ASP A 82 8.57 9.78 -16.59
C ASP A 82 8.91 8.70 -15.57
N TRP A 83 8.32 7.51 -15.73
CA TRP A 83 8.68 6.32 -14.96
C TRP A 83 10.18 5.98 -15.08
N TRP A 84 10.69 5.92 -16.31
CA TRP A 84 12.10 5.62 -16.56
C TRP A 84 13.03 6.68 -15.95
N LYS A 85 12.66 7.96 -16.06
CA LYS A 85 13.41 9.07 -15.45
C LYS A 85 13.46 8.96 -13.93
N ALA A 86 12.36 8.57 -13.28
CA ALA A 86 12.26 8.46 -11.83
C ALA A 86 13.00 7.24 -11.27
N PHE A 87 12.82 6.05 -11.88
CA PHE A 87 13.26 4.80 -11.27
C PHE A 87 14.40 4.09 -12.00
N LYS A 88 14.55 4.31 -13.32
CA LYS A 88 15.54 3.62 -14.17
C LYS A 88 15.50 2.08 -14.05
N VAL A 89 14.32 1.52 -13.83
CA VAL A 89 14.05 0.07 -13.82
C VAL A 89 13.15 -0.30 -14.99
N GLY A 90 13.41 -1.48 -15.56
CA GLY A 90 12.80 -1.98 -16.78
C GLY A 90 13.81 -2.09 -17.92
N GLU A 91 13.33 -2.44 -19.11
CA GLU A 91 14.18 -2.63 -20.29
C GLU A 91 14.45 -1.32 -21.06
N ASN A 92 13.50 -0.38 -21.04
CA ASN A 92 13.57 0.89 -21.79
C ASN A 92 12.56 1.93 -21.27
N ASP A 93 12.55 3.11 -21.87
CA ASP A 93 11.69 4.25 -21.53
C ASP A 93 10.29 4.24 -22.19
N ARG A 94 9.92 3.14 -22.85
CA ARG A 94 8.65 3.02 -23.61
C ARG A 94 7.67 2.03 -22.99
N THR A 95 8.11 1.25 -22.02
CA THR A 95 7.29 0.26 -21.34
C THR A 95 7.43 0.37 -19.84
N ILE A 96 6.35 0.04 -19.14
CA ILE A 96 6.35 -0.15 -17.69
C ILE A 96 6.01 -1.61 -17.45
N CYS A 97 6.94 -2.34 -16.85
CA CYS A 97 6.70 -3.73 -16.47
C CYS A 97 5.74 -3.77 -15.27
N CYS A 98 4.68 -4.59 -15.36
CA CYS A 98 3.72 -4.74 -14.25
C CYS A 98 4.40 -5.23 -12.96
N THR A 99 5.43 -6.08 -13.07
CA THR A 99 6.20 -6.55 -11.90
C THR A 99 6.90 -5.39 -11.19
N ASP A 100 7.53 -4.49 -11.95
CA ASP A 100 8.25 -3.35 -11.39
C ASP A 100 7.28 -2.31 -10.82
N ALA A 101 6.18 -2.03 -11.52
CA ALA A 101 5.09 -1.18 -11.04
C ALA A 101 4.55 -1.64 -9.68
N ASN A 102 4.27 -2.94 -9.56
CA ASN A 102 3.79 -3.54 -8.32
C ASN A 102 4.87 -3.50 -7.22
N GLY A 103 6.13 -3.75 -7.56
CA GLY A 103 7.25 -3.68 -6.61
C GLY A 103 7.41 -2.27 -6.02
N VAL A 104 7.41 -1.24 -6.87
CA VAL A 104 7.46 0.17 -6.44
C VAL A 104 6.27 0.51 -5.54
N ALA A 105 5.06 0.10 -5.91
CA ALA A 105 3.86 0.33 -5.10
C ALA A 105 3.98 -0.32 -3.71
N LEU A 106 4.43 -1.57 -3.62
CA LEU A 106 4.63 -2.26 -2.34
C LEU A 106 5.66 -1.55 -1.45
N VAL A 107 6.79 -1.15 -2.01
CA VAL A 107 7.84 -0.43 -1.27
C VAL A 107 7.32 0.92 -0.77
N ALA A 108 6.61 1.68 -1.61
CA ALA A 108 6.03 2.96 -1.23
C ALA A 108 4.99 2.82 -0.11
N ILE A 109 4.11 1.80 -0.17
CA ILE A 109 3.14 1.51 0.90
C ILE A 109 3.85 1.19 2.21
N GLN A 110 4.90 0.38 2.18
CA GLN A 110 5.68 0.05 3.37
C GLN A 110 6.38 1.27 3.98
N ALA A 111 6.91 2.18 3.16
CA ALA A 111 7.53 3.41 3.63
C ALA A 111 6.48 4.35 4.24
N LEU A 112 5.35 4.56 3.54
CA LEU A 112 4.25 5.39 4.02
C LEU A 112 3.69 4.89 5.35
N HIS A 113 3.58 3.58 5.53
CA HIS A 113 3.14 3.00 6.80
C HIS A 113 4.08 3.32 7.98
N ARG A 114 5.39 3.39 7.72
CA ARG A 114 6.39 3.78 8.74
C ARG A 114 6.24 5.25 9.10
N GLU A 115 6.19 6.14 8.11
CA GLU A 115 5.96 7.58 8.33
C GLU A 115 4.68 7.83 9.11
N LEU A 116 3.58 7.16 8.75
CA LEU A 116 2.31 7.25 9.45
C LEU A 116 2.41 6.80 10.92
N THR A 117 3.18 5.75 11.19
CA THR A 117 3.35 5.22 12.55
C THR A 117 4.22 6.14 13.40
N GLU A 118 5.28 6.68 12.83
CA GLU A 118 6.15 7.68 13.45
C GLU A 118 5.35 8.95 13.80
N LEU A 119 4.61 9.50 12.82
CA LEU A 119 3.75 10.67 13.02
C LEU A 119 2.67 10.43 14.07
N ARG A 120 2.02 9.26 14.09
CA ARG A 120 1.02 8.92 15.11
C ARG A 120 1.63 8.86 16.51
N SER A 121 2.85 8.35 16.62
CA SER A 121 3.57 8.26 17.90
C SER A 121 3.96 9.65 18.40
N GLU A 122 4.44 10.51 17.51
CA GLU A 122 4.77 11.90 17.83
C GLU A 122 3.51 12.67 18.26
N VAL A 123 2.41 12.57 17.51
CA VAL A 123 1.13 13.20 17.88
C VAL A 123 0.64 12.71 19.23
N ALA A 124 0.77 11.43 19.54
CA ALA A 124 0.41 10.88 20.86
C ALA A 124 1.30 11.46 21.98
N ALA A 125 2.61 11.54 21.76
CA ALA A 125 3.54 12.11 22.72
C ALA A 125 3.28 13.61 22.97
N LEU A 126 2.99 14.38 21.91
CA LEU A 126 2.65 15.80 22.04
C LEU A 126 1.32 16.01 22.77
N ARG A 127 0.31 15.18 22.48
CA ARG A 127 -0.98 15.22 23.19
C ARG A 127 -0.87 14.86 24.66
N ALA A 128 0.08 14.00 25.04
CA ALA A 128 0.36 13.69 26.44
C ALA A 128 1.09 14.83 27.18
N GLN A 129 1.86 15.65 26.45
CA GLN A 129 2.60 16.79 27.00
C GLN A 129 1.78 18.08 27.08
N ALA A 130 0.76 18.23 26.22
CA ALA A 130 -0.18 19.33 26.31
C ALA A 130 -1.00 19.17 27.61
N PRO A 131 -0.98 20.14 28.54
CA PRO A 131 -1.97 20.17 29.61
C PRO A 131 -3.34 20.13 28.95
N GLN A 132 -4.22 19.24 29.41
CA GLN A 132 -5.64 19.39 29.08
C GLN A 132 -6.03 20.76 29.59
N HIS A 133 -6.19 21.73 28.68
CA HIS A 133 -7.00 22.90 28.95
C HIS A 133 -8.42 22.35 29.13
N THR A 134 -8.68 21.83 30.33
CA THR A 134 -10.02 21.71 30.87
C THR A 134 -10.56 23.12 30.73
N ALA A 135 -11.45 23.32 29.77
CA ALA A 135 -12.23 24.55 29.69
C ALA A 135 -12.71 24.84 31.11
N PRO A 136 -12.65 26.10 31.58
CA PRO A 136 -13.12 26.41 32.92
C PRO A 136 -14.50 25.78 33.06
N THR A 137 -14.64 24.89 34.06
CA THR A 137 -15.93 24.35 34.49
C THR A 137 -16.92 25.51 34.42
N PRO A 138 -18.04 25.40 33.69
CA PRO A 138 -19.00 26.49 33.61
C PRO A 138 -19.27 26.90 35.04
N ALA A 139 -18.91 28.13 35.39
CA ALA A 139 -19.19 28.67 36.70
C ALA A 139 -20.66 28.38 36.98
N GLU A 140 -20.92 27.74 38.11
CA GLU A 140 -22.25 27.47 38.60
C GLU A 140 -23.09 28.75 38.42
N PRO A 141 -24.28 28.67 37.78
CA PRO A 141 -25.06 29.88 37.51
C PRO A 141 -25.34 30.58 38.83
N ASP A 142 -24.86 31.82 38.92
CA ASP A 142 -25.02 32.74 40.04
C ASP A 142 -26.42 32.59 40.66
N PRO A 143 -26.56 32.25 41.96
CA PRO A 143 -27.87 32.11 42.58
C PRO A 143 -28.55 33.48 42.63
N THR A 144 -29.39 33.73 41.62
CA THR A 144 -30.37 34.81 41.46
C THR A 144 -30.56 35.67 42.72
N PRO A 145 -30.36 37.00 42.66
CA PRO A 145 -30.52 37.84 43.84
C PRO A 145 -31.99 37.82 44.28
N ARG A 146 -32.26 37.35 45.51
CA ARG A 146 -33.61 37.40 46.09
C ARG A 146 -34.09 38.86 46.18
N PRO A 147 -35.36 39.14 45.87
CA PRO A 147 -35.89 40.49 46.03
C PRO A 147 -35.86 40.90 47.51
N ARG A 148 -35.32 42.10 47.79
CA ARG A 148 -35.41 42.74 49.12
C ARG A 148 -36.88 42.92 49.49
N ALA A 149 -37.27 42.38 50.64
CA ALA A 149 -38.57 42.66 51.23
C ALA A 149 -38.72 44.18 51.50
N PRO A 150 -39.90 44.77 51.29
CA PRO A 150 -40.14 46.16 51.66
C PRO A 150 -40.07 46.29 53.18
N GLY A 151 -39.24 47.23 53.63
CA GLY A 151 -39.09 47.56 55.05
C GLY A 151 -40.42 48.02 55.63
N VAL A 152 -40.80 47.42 56.76
CA VAL A 152 -41.87 47.91 57.62
C VAL A 152 -41.40 49.25 58.20
N GLY A 153 -42.05 50.33 57.77
CA GLY A 153 -41.88 51.64 58.37
C GLY A 153 -42.51 51.67 59.76
N SER A 154 -41.69 51.59 60.80
CA SER A 154 -42.09 51.90 62.18
C SER A 154 -41.96 53.40 62.40
N SER A 155 -43.02 54.16 62.14
CA SER A 155 -43.13 55.55 62.59
C SER A 155 -43.95 55.57 63.87
N THR A 156 -43.25 55.57 65.00
CA THR A 156 -43.78 56.01 66.30
C THR A 156 -43.05 57.28 66.67
N GLY A 157 -43.77 58.40 66.71
CA GLY A 157 -43.29 59.70 67.15
C GLY A 157 -44.47 60.57 67.56
N SER A 158 -44.70 60.65 68.87
CA SER A 158 -45.73 61.39 69.60
C SER A 158 -45.60 62.93 69.52
N PRO A 159 -46.60 63.70 70.00
CA PRO A 159 -46.86 65.10 69.64
C PRO A 159 -46.23 66.11 70.60
N VAL A 160 -45.97 67.34 70.14
CA VAL A 160 -45.80 68.54 70.99
C VAL A 160 -46.22 69.81 70.22
N GLU A 161 -47.13 70.57 70.87
CA GLU A 161 -47.65 71.95 70.65
C GLU A 161 -48.27 72.38 69.32
#